data_AF-A0A2A2KIH8-F1
#
_entry.id   AF-A0A2A2KIH8-F1
#
_cell.length_a   1.000
_cell.length_b   1.000
_cell.length_c   1.000
_cell.angle_alpha   90.00
_cell.angle_beta   90.00
_cell.angle_gamma   90.00
#
_symmetry.space_group_name_H-M   'P 1'
#
loop_
_entity.id
_entity.type
_entity.pdbx_description
1 polymer ?
#
loop_
_entity_poly.entity_id
_entity_poly.type
_entity_poly.pdbx_seq_one_letter_code
_entity_poly.pdbx_strand_id
1 'polypeptide(L)'
;MGMLGCFPLLTFIAIIASINGQTCVDTAFDCGAKAGLCNNRAYTKLMTKQCPKTCGFCKVEPATTTTEASVGGGRAGKHCPDGWSMYDDACYKENDYVAGLTRTGSSQKGDGMCWIGLKRDRGDNWYWTDKTVWDYRNWAPSEPDQPGTQYCVQITSDVYTGYPEYYQNWNSYGCNAKLRSYVCKRDVLRILN
;
A
#
# COMPACT_ATOMS: atom_id res chain seq x y z
N MET A 1 -20.08 -23.20 -8.95
CA MET A 1 -18.75 -23.68 -9.38
C MET A 1 -17.72 -22.80 -8.72
N GLY A 2 -16.97 -23.36 -7.78
CA GLY A 2 -16.09 -22.62 -6.86
C GLY A 2 -14.88 -22.01 -7.55
N MET A 3 -14.53 -20.78 -7.16
CA MET A 3 -13.22 -20.21 -7.46
C MET A 3 -12.21 -20.82 -6.50
N LEU A 4 -11.40 -21.72 -7.05
CA LEU A 4 -10.27 -22.38 -6.42
C LEU A 4 -9.19 -21.36 -6.05
N GLY A 5 -8.57 -21.65 -4.91
CA GLY A 5 -7.67 -20.75 -4.20
C GLY A 5 -6.33 -20.52 -4.88
N CYS A 6 -5.78 -19.36 -4.54
CA CYS A 6 -4.38 -19.04 -4.69
C CYS A 6 -3.56 -19.92 -3.72
N PHE A 7 -2.81 -20.90 -4.24
CA PHE A 7 -1.71 -21.52 -3.50
C PHE A 7 -0.49 -21.77 -4.42
N PRO A 8 0.73 -21.75 -3.85
CA PRO A 8 1.99 -21.34 -4.47
C PRO A 8 2.90 -22.54 -4.79
N LEU A 9 4.01 -22.30 -5.51
CA LEU A 9 5.32 -22.99 -5.40
C LEU A 9 6.32 -22.18 -6.26
N LEU A 10 7.29 -21.45 -5.67
CA LEU A 10 8.68 -21.84 -5.30
C LEU A 10 9.58 -21.97 -6.58
N THR A 11 10.77 -21.39 -6.74
CA THR A 11 11.91 -21.09 -5.83
C THR A 11 13.03 -20.30 -6.58
N PHE A 12 13.78 -19.42 -5.88
CA PHE A 12 15.17 -18.90 -6.12
C PHE A 12 15.53 -18.31 -7.51
N ILE A 13 16.00 -17.05 -7.61
CA ILE A 13 17.40 -16.64 -7.40
C ILE A 13 17.46 -15.21 -6.80
N ALA A 14 18.29 -15.04 -5.78
CA ALA A 14 18.71 -13.77 -5.19
C ALA A 14 20.06 -13.34 -5.76
N ILE A 15 20.23 -12.09 -6.23
CA ILE A 15 21.49 -11.30 -6.26
C ILE A 15 21.10 -9.79 -6.24
N ILE A 16 21.03 -9.13 -5.07
CA ILE A 16 22.04 -8.29 -4.36
C ILE A 16 22.20 -6.86 -4.93
N ALA A 17 21.68 -5.88 -4.17
CA ALA A 17 22.43 -4.71 -3.73
C ALA A 17 21.89 -4.27 -2.36
N SER A 18 22.75 -4.35 -1.34
CA SER A 18 22.49 -3.87 0.01
C SER A 18 22.40 -2.34 0.01
N ILE A 19 21.27 -1.79 0.45
CA ILE A 19 21.22 -0.46 1.07
C ILE A 19 20.65 -0.65 2.49
N ASN A 20 21.54 -0.40 3.43
CA ASN A 20 21.47 -0.66 4.86
C ASN A 20 20.19 -0.18 5.54
N GLY A 21 19.34 -1.14 5.89
CA GLY A 21 18.37 -1.03 6.98
C GLY A 21 18.26 -2.40 7.62
N GLN A 22 19.13 -2.71 8.59
CA GLN A 22 19.07 -3.97 9.33
C GLN A 22 17.76 -4.01 10.12
N THR A 23 16.72 -4.60 9.53
CA THR A 23 15.48 -4.91 10.23
C THR A 23 15.82 -5.91 11.34
N CYS A 24 15.77 -5.46 12.59
CA CYS A 24 16.04 -6.30 13.74
C CYS A 24 14.82 -7.17 14.06
N VAL A 25 14.81 -8.40 13.52
CA VAL A 25 13.72 -9.37 13.66
C VAL A 25 14.26 -10.73 14.06
N ASP A 26 13.42 -11.52 14.73
CA ASP A 26 13.73 -12.91 15.01
C ASP A 26 13.59 -13.73 13.74
N THR A 27 14.58 -14.59 13.47
CA THR A 27 14.63 -15.48 12.30
C THR A 27 14.30 -16.92 12.65
N ALA A 28 14.41 -17.32 13.93
CA ALA A 28 13.96 -18.62 14.41
C ALA A 28 12.50 -18.57 14.92
N PHE A 29 11.75 -19.65 14.70
CA PHE A 29 10.33 -19.72 15.07
C PHE A 29 10.09 -20.01 16.56
N ASP A 30 11.11 -20.53 17.26
CA ASP A 30 11.02 -20.97 18.66
C ASP A 30 11.66 -19.98 19.64
N CYS A 31 11.95 -18.75 19.22
CA CYS A 31 12.58 -17.73 20.06
C CYS A 31 11.84 -17.52 21.39
N GLY A 32 10.50 -17.53 21.40
CA GLY A 32 9.70 -17.39 22.62
C GLY A 32 9.91 -18.54 23.62
N ALA A 33 10.04 -19.78 23.13
CA ALA A 33 10.33 -20.95 23.97
C ALA A 33 11.80 -20.97 24.45
N LYS A 34 12.69 -20.25 23.76
CA LYS A 34 14.14 -20.17 24.04
C LYS A 34 14.56 -18.86 24.69
N ALA A 35 13.64 -17.98 25.08
CA ALA A 35 13.96 -16.68 25.66
C ALA A 35 14.86 -16.77 26.91
N GLY A 36 14.76 -17.85 27.69
CA GLY A 36 15.66 -18.11 28.83
C GLY A 36 17.14 -18.27 28.44
N LEU A 37 17.46 -18.47 27.16
CA LEU A 37 18.82 -18.60 26.65
C LEU A 37 19.47 -17.26 26.28
N CYS A 38 18.73 -16.14 26.27
CA CYS A 38 19.26 -14.83 25.89
C CYS A 38 20.50 -14.44 26.71
N ASN A 39 20.51 -14.79 28.01
CA ASN A 39 21.59 -14.49 28.95
C ASN A 39 22.55 -15.68 29.18
N ASN A 40 22.37 -16.80 28.49
CA ASN A 40 23.23 -17.97 28.65
C ASN A 40 24.50 -17.81 27.81
N ARG A 41 25.66 -17.79 28.45
CA ARG A 41 26.98 -17.57 27.81
C ARG A 41 27.27 -18.46 26.59
N ALA A 42 26.76 -19.70 26.56
CA ALA A 42 26.94 -20.60 25.42
C ALA A 42 26.03 -20.24 24.23
N TYR A 43 24.82 -19.74 24.51
CA TYR A 43 23.77 -19.53 23.52
C TYR A 43 23.55 -18.05 23.17
N THR A 44 24.08 -17.09 23.94
CA THR A 44 23.94 -15.65 23.68
C THR A 44 24.32 -15.29 22.24
N LYS A 45 25.41 -15.85 21.69
CA LYS A 45 25.81 -15.58 20.30
C LYS A 45 24.79 -16.09 19.27
N LEU A 46 24.16 -17.23 19.54
CA LEU A 46 23.11 -17.78 18.69
C LEU A 46 21.84 -16.94 18.80
N MET A 47 21.47 -16.58 20.02
CA MET A 47 20.30 -15.75 20.32
C MET A 47 20.42 -14.33 19.76
N THR A 48 21.61 -13.73 19.71
CA THR A 48 21.84 -12.45 19.02
C THR A 48 21.67 -12.53 17.51
N LYS A 49 21.83 -13.71 16.89
CA LYS A 49 21.65 -13.87 15.45
C LYS A 49 20.23 -14.29 15.08
N GLN A 50 19.67 -15.21 15.85
CA GLN A 50 18.39 -15.84 15.51
C GLN A 50 17.21 -15.22 16.23
N CYS A 51 17.43 -14.67 17.43
CA CYS A 51 16.39 -14.11 18.26
C CYS A 51 16.74 -12.69 18.78
N PRO A 52 17.32 -11.78 17.96
CA PRO A 52 17.77 -10.48 18.44
C PRO A 52 16.64 -9.60 18.98
N LYS A 53 15.41 -9.78 18.47
CA LYS A 53 14.25 -9.04 18.93
C LYS A 53 13.72 -9.62 20.24
N THR A 54 13.53 -10.94 20.32
CA THR A 54 13.12 -11.63 21.56
C THR A 54 14.10 -11.38 22.70
N CYS A 55 15.40 -11.25 22.41
CA CYS A 55 16.43 -11.00 23.41
C CYS A 55 16.79 -9.52 23.62
N GLY A 56 16.13 -8.58 22.93
CA GLY A 56 16.33 -7.15 23.13
C GLY A 56 17.69 -6.60 22.65
N PHE A 57 18.32 -7.25 21.67
CA PHE A 57 19.61 -6.83 21.11
C PHE A 57 19.51 -5.75 20.01
N CYS A 58 18.30 -5.34 19.64
CA CYS A 58 18.06 -4.27 18.66
C CYS A 58 18.51 -2.90 19.22
N LYS A 59 19.39 -2.19 18.52
CA LYS A 59 19.75 -0.79 18.82
C LYS A 59 19.24 0.12 17.71
N VAL A 60 18.67 1.27 18.08
CA VAL A 60 18.22 2.33 17.15
C VAL A 60 19.10 3.55 17.40
N GLU A 61 19.88 4.00 16.41
CA GLU A 61 20.63 5.26 16.50
C GLU A 61 19.89 6.39 15.74
N PRO A 62 19.88 7.63 16.26
CA PRO A 62 19.25 8.78 15.61
C PRO A 62 20.26 9.52 14.72
N ALA A 63 19.88 9.86 13.48
CA ALA A 63 20.73 10.65 12.57
C ALA A 63 20.11 12.01 12.23
N THR A 64 21.01 12.99 12.12
CA THR A 64 20.86 14.43 12.27
C THR A 64 20.59 15.18 10.96
N THR A 65 19.98 16.36 11.11
CA THR A 65 19.69 17.50 10.23
C THR A 65 20.56 17.73 8.97
N THR A 66 19.93 17.93 7.80
CA THR A 66 20.38 18.90 6.78
C THR A 66 19.20 19.47 5.96
N THR A 67 19.25 20.78 5.74
CA THR A 67 18.48 21.68 4.85
C THR A 67 18.67 21.29 3.36
N GLU A 68 17.79 21.48 2.37
CA GLU A 68 17.03 22.64 1.84
C GLU A 68 15.87 22.15 0.91
N ALA A 69 15.29 23.01 0.05
CA ALA A 69 13.85 23.13 -0.24
C ALA A 69 13.27 22.54 -1.56
N SER A 70 11.93 22.38 -1.54
CA SER A 70 10.92 22.38 -2.64
C SER A 70 10.94 21.18 -3.62
N VAL A 71 9.84 20.46 -3.87
CA VAL A 71 8.57 20.90 -4.47
C VAL A 71 7.43 19.97 -4.01
N GLY A 72 6.28 20.55 -3.61
CA GLY A 72 5.02 19.80 -3.53
C GLY A 72 4.82 18.90 -2.30
N GLY A 73 4.95 19.47 -1.11
CA GLY A 73 4.58 18.82 0.15
C GLY A 73 4.79 19.84 1.25
N GLY A 74 3.72 20.53 1.65
CA GLY A 74 3.82 21.49 2.74
C GLY A 74 4.42 20.81 3.96
N ARG A 75 5.47 21.39 4.55
CA ARG A 75 5.93 21.04 5.89
C ARG A 75 4.84 21.46 6.89
N ALA A 76 3.76 20.69 6.94
CA ALA A 76 2.83 20.73 8.05
C ALA A 76 3.55 20.11 9.24
N GLY A 77 3.74 20.86 10.31
CA GLY A 77 4.52 20.42 11.47
C GLY A 77 4.02 19.09 11.99
N LYS A 78 4.79 18.00 11.79
CA LYS A 78 4.59 16.62 12.30
C LYS A 78 3.20 15.96 12.14
N HIS A 79 2.19 16.66 11.65
CA HIS A 79 0.82 16.19 11.54
C HIS A 79 0.31 16.47 10.14
N CYS A 80 -0.15 15.42 9.49
CA CYS A 80 -0.78 15.52 8.19
C CYS A 80 -2.23 16.00 8.33
N PRO A 81 -2.78 16.72 7.34
CA PRO A 81 -4.21 17.05 7.33
C PRO A 81 -5.08 15.78 7.40
N ASP A 82 -6.33 15.92 7.83
CA ASP A 82 -7.27 14.80 7.87
C ASP A 82 -7.36 14.07 6.51
N GLY A 83 -7.27 12.74 6.54
CA GLY A 83 -7.28 11.90 5.33
C GLY A 83 -5.92 11.77 4.62
N TRP A 84 -4.85 12.32 5.19
CA TRP A 84 -3.48 12.15 4.69
C TRP A 84 -2.67 11.26 5.64
N SER A 85 -1.83 10.41 5.06
CA SER A 85 -0.91 9.56 5.80
C SER A 85 0.51 10.10 5.72
N MET A 86 1.23 10.08 6.84
CA MET A 86 2.66 10.41 6.87
C MET A 86 3.50 9.21 6.44
N TYR A 87 4.36 9.41 5.45
CA TYR A 87 5.38 8.45 5.00
C TYR A 87 6.66 9.24 4.73
N ASP A 88 7.82 8.77 5.17
CA ASP A 88 9.13 9.42 4.89
C ASP A 88 9.13 10.96 5.01
N ASP A 89 8.65 11.47 6.16
CA ASP A 89 8.53 12.91 6.48
C ASP A 89 7.69 13.77 5.51
N ALA A 90 6.83 13.14 4.71
CA ALA A 90 5.87 13.81 3.85
C ALA A 90 4.44 13.26 4.02
N CYS A 91 3.46 14.11 3.76
CA CYS A 91 2.05 13.74 3.79
C CYS A 91 1.61 13.29 2.40
N TYR A 92 1.01 12.11 2.31
CA TYR A 92 0.49 11.55 1.08
C TYR A 92 -0.98 11.18 1.23
N LYS A 93 -1.78 11.48 0.21
CA LYS A 93 -3.06 10.79 0.02
C LYS A 93 -2.78 9.42 -0.60
N GLU A 94 -3.42 8.39 -0.06
CA GLU A 94 -3.32 7.04 -0.60
C GLU A 94 -3.70 7.01 -2.10
N ASN A 95 -4.69 7.81 -2.50
CA ASN A 95 -5.10 7.95 -3.89
C ASN A 95 -3.95 8.37 -4.83
N ASP A 96 -3.16 9.36 -4.44
CA ASP A 96 -2.11 9.93 -5.29
C ASP A 96 -0.98 8.91 -5.50
N TYR A 97 -0.68 8.13 -4.44
CA TYR A 97 0.24 7.02 -4.53
C TYR A 97 -0.27 5.91 -5.48
N VAL A 98 -1.55 5.52 -5.36
CA VAL A 98 -2.18 4.51 -6.24
C VAL A 98 -2.24 5.00 -7.69
N ALA A 99 -2.54 6.28 -7.91
CA ALA A 99 -2.53 6.88 -9.25
C ALA A 99 -1.13 6.88 -9.84
N GLY A 100 -0.11 7.27 -9.06
CA GLY A 100 1.29 7.24 -9.47
C GLY A 100 1.78 5.84 -9.83
N LEU A 101 1.44 4.83 -9.02
CA LEU A 101 1.85 3.44 -9.23
C LEU A 101 1.28 2.84 -10.52
N THR A 102 0.07 3.24 -10.91
CA THR A 102 -0.65 2.65 -12.03
C THR A 102 -0.47 3.40 -13.34
N ARG A 103 0.13 4.59 -13.30
CA ARG A 103 0.36 5.46 -14.46
C ARG A 103 1.32 4.83 -15.47
N THR A 104 1.03 4.99 -16.75
CA THR A 104 1.91 4.57 -17.86
C THR A 104 2.59 5.75 -18.55
N GLY A 105 2.05 6.96 -18.39
CA GLY A 105 2.56 8.16 -19.05
C GLY A 105 1.99 8.36 -20.46
N SER A 106 1.09 7.49 -20.89
CA SER A 106 0.41 7.56 -22.19
C SER A 106 -1.04 8.01 -22.02
N SER A 107 -1.62 8.68 -23.01
CA SER A 107 -3.06 8.94 -23.02
C SER A 107 -3.81 7.61 -23.17
N GLN A 108 -4.76 7.35 -22.29
CA GLN A 108 -5.54 6.11 -22.24
C GLN A 108 -7.04 6.45 -22.32
N LYS A 109 -7.91 5.45 -22.46
CA LYS A 109 -9.37 5.60 -22.32
C LYS A 109 -9.96 4.29 -21.82
N GLY A 110 -11.13 4.32 -21.20
CA GLY A 110 -11.91 3.13 -20.86
C GLY A 110 -11.08 2.02 -20.22
N ASP A 111 -10.84 0.95 -20.99
CA ASP A 111 -10.10 -0.25 -20.57
C ASP A 111 -8.59 -0.07 -20.33
N GLY A 112 -7.99 1.03 -20.78
CA GLY A 112 -6.58 1.36 -20.50
C GLY A 112 -6.28 1.74 -19.04
N MET A 113 -7.30 1.77 -18.17
CA MET A 113 -7.21 2.19 -16.78
C MET A 113 -6.91 1.03 -15.82
N CYS A 114 -6.98 1.29 -14.52
CA CYS A 114 -6.66 0.33 -13.48
C CYS A 114 -7.83 0.13 -12.51
N TRP A 115 -8.16 -1.12 -12.19
CA TRP A 115 -9.17 -1.43 -11.17
C TRP A 115 -8.67 -1.09 -9.77
N ILE A 116 -9.57 -0.52 -8.96
CA ILE A 116 -9.42 -0.39 -7.50
C ILE A 116 -10.50 -1.21 -6.77
N GLY A 117 -10.35 -1.34 -5.46
CA GLY A 117 -11.23 -2.18 -4.63
C GLY A 117 -12.61 -1.59 -4.31
N LEU A 118 -12.97 -0.41 -4.83
CA LEU A 118 -14.28 0.20 -4.57
C LEU A 118 -15.33 -0.46 -5.46
N LYS A 119 -16.44 -0.86 -4.85
CA LYS A 119 -17.58 -1.48 -5.51
C LYS A 119 -18.90 -0.89 -5.04
N ARG A 120 -19.92 -1.11 -5.85
CA ARG A 120 -21.31 -0.79 -5.55
C ARG A 120 -22.16 -2.04 -5.56
N ASP A 121 -23.10 -2.15 -4.64
CA ASP A 121 -24.10 -3.22 -4.62
C ASP A 121 -25.38 -2.83 -5.38
N ARG A 122 -26.33 -3.76 -5.48
CA ARG A 122 -27.64 -3.51 -6.14
C ARG A 122 -28.57 -2.59 -5.33
N GLY A 123 -28.24 -2.31 -4.08
CA GLY A 123 -28.93 -1.35 -3.22
C GLY A 123 -28.35 0.07 -3.33
N ASP A 124 -27.46 0.31 -4.31
CA ASP A 124 -26.77 1.59 -4.55
C ASP A 124 -25.81 1.99 -3.40
N ASN A 125 -25.35 1.01 -2.61
CA ASN A 125 -24.38 1.25 -1.55
C ASN A 125 -22.96 1.04 -2.05
N TRP A 126 -22.08 2.00 -1.77
CA TRP A 126 -20.65 1.94 -2.04
C TRP A 126 -19.90 1.28 -0.89
N TYR A 127 -18.96 0.39 -1.22
CA TYR A 127 -18.13 -0.31 -0.23
C TYR A 127 -16.76 -0.69 -0.81
N TRP A 128 -15.74 -0.66 0.04
CA TRP A 128 -14.42 -1.22 -0.27
C TRP A 128 -14.40 -2.73 -0.05
N THR A 129 -13.77 -3.48 -0.96
CA THR A 129 -13.67 -4.94 -0.85
C THR A 129 -12.86 -5.43 0.36
N ASP A 130 -11.99 -4.59 0.92
CA ASP A 130 -11.24 -4.86 2.13
C ASP A 130 -11.99 -4.49 3.43
N LYS A 131 -13.24 -4.00 3.29
CA LYS A 131 -14.11 -3.53 4.39
C LYS A 131 -13.65 -2.24 5.07
N THR A 132 -12.70 -1.51 4.48
CA THR A 132 -12.40 -0.13 4.91
C THR A 132 -13.67 0.72 4.82
N VAL A 133 -13.82 1.65 5.75
CA VAL A 133 -14.97 2.55 5.80
C VAL A 133 -15.05 3.37 4.51
N TRP A 134 -16.26 3.54 3.98
CA TRP A 134 -16.53 4.39 2.82
C TRP A 134 -16.74 5.85 3.27
N ASP A 135 -15.65 6.56 3.53
CA ASP A 135 -15.67 7.96 3.98
C ASP A 135 -14.97 8.92 3.01
N TYR A 136 -13.88 8.49 2.37
CA TYR A 136 -13.15 9.22 1.34
C TYR A 136 -13.76 9.08 -0.06
N ARG A 137 -13.81 10.19 -0.81
CA ARG A 137 -14.32 10.24 -2.19
C ARG A 137 -13.36 11.01 -3.10
N ASN A 138 -13.13 10.48 -4.30
CA ASN A 138 -12.34 11.16 -5.33
C ASN A 138 -12.93 10.94 -6.75
N TRP A 139 -14.25 10.95 -6.86
CA TRP A 139 -14.96 10.84 -8.13
C TRP A 139 -14.47 11.89 -9.13
N ALA A 140 -14.38 11.49 -10.40
CA ALA A 140 -14.18 12.42 -11.49
C ALA A 140 -15.43 13.32 -11.63
N PRO A 141 -15.31 14.47 -12.31
CA PRO A 141 -16.47 15.31 -12.58
C PRO A 141 -17.61 14.51 -13.20
N SER A 142 -18.81 14.63 -12.63
CA SER A 142 -20.04 13.92 -13.06
C SER A 142 -20.10 12.43 -12.75
N GLU A 143 -19.13 11.86 -12.04
CA GLU A 143 -19.18 10.48 -11.55
C GLU A 143 -19.75 10.39 -10.13
N PRO A 144 -20.38 9.26 -9.75
CA PRO A 144 -20.78 8.15 -10.62
C PRO A 144 -21.99 8.51 -11.50
N ASP A 145 -21.97 8.16 -12.79
CA ASP A 145 -22.92 8.67 -13.78
C ASP A 145 -24.02 7.65 -14.19
N GLN A 146 -23.75 6.35 -14.10
CA GLN A 146 -24.68 5.28 -14.50
C GLN A 146 -25.15 4.40 -13.32
N PRO A 147 -26.14 4.84 -12.52
CA PRO A 147 -26.75 3.97 -11.50
C PRO A 147 -27.39 2.71 -12.10
N GLY A 148 -27.20 1.58 -11.42
CA GLY A 148 -27.80 0.30 -11.81
C GLY A 148 -27.04 -0.53 -12.85
N THR A 149 -26.00 0.00 -13.51
CA THR A 149 -25.24 -0.72 -14.54
C THR A 149 -23.72 -0.79 -14.28
N GLN A 150 -23.15 0.22 -13.62
CA GLN A 150 -21.71 0.28 -13.35
C GLN A 150 -21.40 0.06 -11.86
N TYR A 151 -20.93 -1.13 -11.50
CA TYR A 151 -20.78 -1.56 -10.10
C TYR A 151 -19.33 -1.66 -9.61
N CYS A 152 -18.36 -1.36 -10.47
CA CYS A 152 -16.93 -1.41 -10.17
C CYS A 152 -16.30 -0.05 -10.45
N VAL A 153 -15.12 0.21 -9.88
CA VAL A 153 -14.48 1.52 -9.99
C VAL A 153 -13.06 1.37 -10.49
N GLN A 154 -12.72 2.17 -11.47
CA GLN A 154 -11.36 2.32 -11.97
C GLN A 154 -10.77 3.65 -11.52
N ILE A 155 -9.46 3.67 -11.33
CA ILE A 155 -8.69 4.90 -11.17
C ILE A 155 -8.16 5.34 -12.54
N THR A 156 -8.35 6.61 -12.87
CA THR A 156 -7.93 7.23 -14.12
C THR A 156 -6.55 7.86 -13.95
N SER A 157 -5.54 7.00 -13.78
CA SER A 157 -4.16 7.39 -13.47
C SER A 157 -3.37 7.98 -14.63
N ASP A 158 -3.84 7.76 -15.85
CA ASP A 158 -3.35 8.36 -17.09
C ASP A 158 -4.36 9.40 -17.59
N VAL A 159 -3.92 10.31 -18.48
CA VAL A 159 -4.84 11.29 -19.08
C VAL A 159 -5.94 10.53 -19.82
N TYR A 160 -7.18 10.73 -19.40
CA TYR A 160 -8.33 10.11 -20.04
C TYR A 160 -8.65 10.86 -21.34
N THR A 161 -8.58 10.16 -22.46
CA THR A 161 -8.75 10.77 -23.79
C THR A 161 -10.17 11.32 -23.94
N GLY A 162 -10.28 12.63 -24.14
CA GLY A 162 -11.56 13.36 -24.19
C GLY A 162 -12.03 13.93 -22.84
N TYR A 163 -11.42 13.55 -21.72
CA TYR A 163 -11.79 13.98 -20.37
C TYR A 163 -10.54 14.20 -19.49
N PRO A 164 -9.67 15.17 -19.81
CA PRO A 164 -8.43 15.42 -19.06
C PRO A 164 -8.66 15.70 -17.57
N GLU A 165 -9.81 16.24 -17.21
CA GLU A 165 -10.26 16.51 -15.84
C GLU A 165 -10.52 15.24 -15.00
N TYR A 166 -10.51 14.06 -15.63
CA TYR A 166 -10.59 12.78 -14.91
C TYR A 166 -9.22 12.39 -14.35
N TYR A 167 -8.14 13.10 -14.68
CA TYR A 167 -6.79 12.70 -14.28
C TYR A 167 -6.63 12.56 -12.75
N GLN A 168 -6.24 11.36 -12.30
CA GLN A 168 -6.08 10.93 -10.90
C GLN A 168 -7.39 10.80 -10.09
N ASN A 169 -8.55 10.86 -10.74
CA ASN A 169 -9.86 10.66 -10.13
C ASN A 169 -10.39 9.22 -10.33
N TRP A 170 -11.63 8.99 -9.89
CA TRP A 170 -12.31 7.72 -10.01
C TRP A 170 -13.43 7.77 -11.02
N ASN A 171 -13.58 6.69 -11.77
CA ASN A 171 -14.63 6.51 -12.74
C ASN A 171 -15.40 5.23 -12.40
N SER A 172 -16.73 5.34 -12.26
CA SER A 172 -17.55 4.14 -12.18
C SER A 172 -17.54 3.42 -13.53
N TYR A 173 -17.58 2.09 -13.50
CA TYR A 173 -17.43 1.30 -14.71
C TYR A 173 -18.08 -0.09 -14.60
N GLY A 174 -18.33 -0.69 -15.76
CA GLY A 174 -18.90 -2.03 -15.85
C GLY A 174 -17.91 -3.09 -15.37
N CYS A 175 -18.28 -3.88 -14.37
CA CYS A 175 -17.41 -4.92 -13.78
C CYS A 175 -16.93 -5.99 -14.78
N ASN A 176 -17.62 -6.15 -15.91
CA ASN A 176 -17.26 -7.12 -16.95
C ASN A 176 -16.15 -6.61 -17.88
N ALA A 177 -15.74 -5.34 -17.76
CA ALA A 177 -14.65 -4.80 -18.55
C ALA A 177 -13.31 -5.44 -18.16
N LYS A 178 -12.46 -5.65 -19.16
CA LYS A 178 -11.09 -6.13 -18.96
C LYS A 178 -10.15 -4.94 -18.96
N LEU A 179 -9.92 -4.36 -17.79
CA LEU A 179 -8.95 -3.27 -17.67
C LEU A 179 -7.51 -3.78 -17.81
N ARG A 180 -6.62 -2.85 -18.13
CA ARG A 180 -5.18 -3.09 -18.28
C ARG A 180 -4.56 -3.70 -17.01
N SER A 181 -4.99 -3.25 -15.84
CA SER A 181 -4.43 -3.72 -14.56
C SER A 181 -5.40 -3.58 -13.39
N TYR A 182 -4.98 -4.05 -12.22
CA TYR A 182 -5.66 -3.86 -10.94
C TYR A 182 -4.61 -3.65 -9.84
N VAL A 183 -4.97 -2.91 -8.78
CA VAL A 183 -4.11 -2.73 -7.60
C VAL A 183 -4.62 -3.58 -6.44
N CYS A 184 -3.69 -4.32 -5.84
CA CYS A 184 -3.92 -5.01 -4.57
C CYS A 184 -3.35 -4.18 -3.42
N LYS A 185 -4.10 -4.08 -2.32
CA LYS A 185 -3.62 -3.56 -1.04
C LYS A 185 -3.35 -4.72 -0.10
N ARG A 186 -2.28 -4.59 0.68
CA ARG A 186 -1.99 -5.46 1.81
C ARG A 186 -1.59 -4.58 2.97
N ASP A 187 -2.22 -4.78 4.11
CA ASP A 187 -1.77 -4.13 5.33
C ASP A 187 -0.37 -4.64 5.67
N VAL A 188 0.56 -3.70 5.80
CA VAL A 188 1.80 -3.98 6.51
C VAL A 188 1.40 -3.99 7.97
N LEU A 189 1.37 -5.17 8.60
CA LEU A 189 1.26 -5.27 10.05
C LEU A 189 2.43 -4.50 10.67
N ARG A 190 2.16 -3.24 11.02
CA ARG A 190 3.07 -2.43 11.82
C ARG A 190 2.87 -2.89 13.25
N ILE A 191 3.90 -3.51 13.82
CA ILE A 191 3.94 -3.72 15.26
C ILE A 191 4.11 -2.33 15.85
N LEU A 192 3.00 -1.78 16.35
CA LEU A 192 3.01 -0.59 17.18
C LEU A 192 3.67 -1.04 18.49
N ASN A 193 4.85 -0.47 18.78
CA ASN A 193 5.45 -0.54 20.10
C ASN A 193 4.67 0.37 21.06
#